data_AF-A0A7J4EN39-F1
#
_entry.id   AF-A0A7J4EN39-F1
#
_cell.length_a   1.000
_cell.length_b   1.000
_cell.length_c   1.000
_cell.angle_alpha   90.00
_cell.angle_beta   90.00
_cell.angle_gamma   90.00
#
_symmetry.space_group_name_H-M   'P 1'
#
loop_
_entity.id
_entity.type
_entity.pdbx_description
1 polymer ?
#
loop_
_entity_poly.entity_id
_entity_poly.type
_entity_poly.pdbx_seq_one_letter_code
_entity_poly.pdbx_strand_id
1 'polypeptide(L)'
;MELKNTREIVTYHDPCHLGRHCGIYEPPRRVIRKIATLIEMEKNMENSRCCGAGGGVKSRFPEIARDLGKRRIRDAEDIGVDTIVYSLIFRGM
;
A
#
# COMPACT_ATOMS: atom_id res chain seq x y z
N MET A 1 -13.50 7.71 20.25
CA MET A 1 -13.45 8.13 18.84
C MET A 1 -14.26 7.13 18.03
N GLU A 2 -15.37 7.56 17.43
CA GLU A 2 -16.22 6.72 16.59
C GLU A 2 -15.72 6.82 15.14
N LEU A 3 -15.31 5.70 14.56
CA LEU A 3 -14.83 5.65 13.18
C LEU A 3 -16.04 5.42 12.25
N LYS A 4 -16.22 6.29 11.26
CA LYS A 4 -17.27 6.12 10.24
C LYS A 4 -16.89 4.95 9.32
N ASN A 5 -17.83 4.05 9.10
CA ASN A 5 -17.70 3.01 8.09
C ASN A 5 -17.95 3.62 6.70
N THR A 6 -17.00 3.46 5.78
CA THR A 6 -17.05 4.04 4.43
C THR A 6 -17.82 3.16 3.43
N ARG A 7 -18.06 1.88 3.77
CA ARG A 7 -18.60 0.84 2.87
C ARG A 7 -17.77 0.62 1.59
N GLU A 8 -16.54 1.13 1.55
CA GLU A 8 -15.64 0.96 0.42
C GLU A 8 -14.99 -0.42 0.44
N ILE A 9 -14.65 -0.91 -0.75
CA ILE A 9 -13.79 -2.08 -0.94
C ILE A 9 -12.40 -1.55 -1.25
N VAL A 10 -11.41 -1.93 -0.45
CA VAL A 10 -10.05 -1.41 -0.55
C VAL A 10 -9.03 -2.53 -0.50
N THR A 11 -7.85 -2.28 -1.05
CA THR A 11 -6.66 -3.09 -0.84
C THR A 11 -5.60 -2.31 -0.08
N TYR A 12 -4.64 -3.00 0.51
CA TYR A 12 -3.61 -2.37 1.33
C TYR A 12 -2.22 -2.61 0.73
N HIS A 13 -1.45 -1.52 0.60
CA HIS A 13 -0.03 -1.59 0.29
C HIS A 13 0.78 -1.47 1.58
N ASP A 14 1.52 -2.53 1.91
CA ASP A 14 2.48 -2.55 3.01
C ASP A 14 3.71 -1.69 2.70
N PRO A 15 3.90 -0.53 3.36
CA PRO A 15 5.07 0.30 3.13
C PRO A 15 6.32 -0.39 3.69
N CYS A 16 7.44 -0.34 2.97
CA CYS A 16 8.68 -1.00 3.39
C CYS A 16 9.17 -0.59 4.78
N HIS A 17 9.04 0.69 5.15
CA HIS A 17 9.41 1.16 6.49
C HIS A 17 8.56 0.56 7.60
N LEU A 18 7.25 0.49 7.40
CA LEU A 18 6.36 -0.03 8.44
C LEU A 18 6.41 -1.57 8.51
N GLY A 19 6.38 -2.23 7.36
CA GLY A 19 6.44 -3.67 7.26
C GLY A 19 7.83 -4.24 7.52
N ARG A 20 8.78 -4.03 6.61
CA ARG A 20 10.10 -4.69 6.65
C ARG A 20 11.00 -4.18 7.77
N HIS A 21 10.96 -2.88 8.06
CA HIS A 21 11.84 -2.31 9.09
C HIS A 21 11.24 -2.33 10.50
N CYS A 22 9.91 -2.22 10.65
CA CYS A 22 9.27 -2.21 11.96
C CYS A 22 8.48 -3.50 12.28
N GLY A 23 8.28 -4.42 11.33
CA GLY A 23 7.51 -5.65 11.53
C GLY A 23 5.99 -5.42 11.71
N ILE A 24 5.50 -4.23 11.35
CA ILE A 24 4.12 -3.82 11.59
C ILE A 24 3.28 -4.08 10.33
N TYR A 25 2.49 -5.16 10.35
CA TYR A 25 1.61 -5.56 9.25
C TYR A 25 0.13 -5.59 9.66
N GLU A 26 -0.19 -6.20 10.80
CA GLU A 26 -1.58 -6.39 11.24
C GLU A 26 -2.25 -5.13 11.82
N PRO A 27 -1.56 -4.23 12.56
CA PRO A 27 -2.21 -3.06 13.13
C PRO A 27 -2.93 -2.15 12.11
N PRO A 28 -2.36 -1.82 10.93
CA PRO A 28 -3.08 -1.09 9.88
C PRO A 28 -4.33 -1.85 9.39
N ARG A 29 -4.22 -3.16 9.15
CA ARG A 29 -5.33 -3.99 8.67
C ARG A 29 -6.49 -4.03 9.66
N ARG A 30 -6.20 -4.12 10.96
CA ARG A 30 -7.21 -4.05 12.04
C ARG A 30 -8.00 -2.74 12.02
N VAL A 31 -7.37 -1.63 11.65
CA VAL A 31 -8.06 -0.34 11.53
C VAL A 31 -8.90 -0.31 10.26
N ILE A 32 -8.33 -0.74 9.12
CA ILE A 32 -9.03 -0.77 7.83
C ILE A 32 -10.29 -1.64 7.90
N ARG A 33 -10.18 -2.87 8.44
CA ARG A 33 -11.32 -3.80 8.59
C ARG A 33 -12.47 -3.27 9.47
N LYS A 34 -12.24 -2.23 10.28
CA LYS A 34 -13.31 -1.59 11.07
C LYS A 34 -14.11 -0.58 10.25
N ILE A 35 -13.55 -0.05 9.16
CA ILE A 35 -14.14 1.05 8.39
C ILE A 35 -14.46 0.66 6.94
N ALA A 36 -13.84 -0.38 6.40
CA ALA A 36 -13.95 -0.80 5.01
C ALA A 36 -13.80 -2.32 4.86
N THR A 37 -14.17 -2.85 3.69
CA THR A 37 -13.91 -4.23 3.30
C THR A 37 -12.51 -4.32 2.70
N LEU A 38 -11.63 -5.13 3.30
CA LEU A 38 -10.24 -5.29 2.86
C LEU A 38 -10.08 -6.56 2.01
N ILE A 39 -9.68 -6.39 0.76
CA ILE A 39 -9.25 -7.47 -0.14
C ILE A 39 -7.74 -7.32 -0.38
N GLU A 40 -6.97 -8.35 -0.06
CA GLU A 40 -5.51 -8.31 -0.16
C GLU A 40 -5.04 -8.68 -1.56
N MET A 41 -4.03 -7.98 -2.07
CA MET A 41 -3.26 -8.43 -3.23
C MET A 41 -2.46 -9.70 -2.86
N GLU A 42 -2.10 -10.51 -3.86
CA GLU A 42 -1.21 -11.68 -3.67
C GLU A 42 0.11 -11.29 -2.97
N LYS A 43 0.65 -10.12 -3.33
CA LYS A 43 1.91 -9.59 -2.79
C LYS A 43 1.63 -8.62 -1.66
N ASN A 44 1.36 -9.19 -0.49
CA ASN A 44 1.14 -8.48 0.75
C ASN A 44 2.23 -8.80 1.79
N MET A 45 2.17 -8.13 2.93
CA MET A 45 3.05 -8.30 4.08
C MET A 45 4.54 -8.24 3.68
N GLU A 46 5.37 -9.18 4.11
CA GLU A 46 6.81 -9.23 3.80
C GLU A 46 7.10 -9.30 2.29
N ASN A 47 6.15 -9.85 1.52
CA ASN A 47 6.22 -10.05 0.08
C ASN A 47 5.76 -8.82 -0.73
N SER A 48 5.34 -7.73 -0.07
CA SER A 48 4.80 -6.57 -0.77
C SER A 48 5.82 -5.88 -1.67
N ARG A 49 5.41 -5.48 -2.87
CA ARG A 49 6.32 -4.83 -3.82
C ARG A 49 6.78 -3.46 -3.33
N CYS A 50 7.99 -3.07 -3.72
CA CYS A 50 8.43 -1.69 -3.57
C CYS A 50 7.56 -0.75 -4.42
N CYS A 51 7.12 0.36 -3.85
CA CYS A 51 6.36 1.39 -4.56
C CYS A 51 7.22 2.30 -5.47
N GLY A 52 8.55 2.22 -5.35
CA GLY A 52 9.50 3.04 -6.12
C GLY A 52 9.68 4.48 -5.63
N ALA A 53 8.97 4.90 -4.58
CA ALA A 53 9.01 6.29 -4.10
C ALA A 53 10.24 6.62 -3.25
N GLY A 54 10.70 5.67 -2.42
CA GLY A 54 11.76 5.89 -1.42
C GLY A 54 13.19 5.68 -1.94
N GLY A 55 14.17 5.88 -1.06
CA GLY A 55 15.59 5.58 -1.31
C GLY A 55 16.24 6.39 -2.44
N GLY A 56 15.68 7.55 -2.80
CA GLY A 56 16.14 8.36 -3.93
C GLY A 56 15.78 7.79 -5.31
N VAL A 57 15.04 6.67 -5.37
CA VAL A 57 14.67 6.03 -6.65
C VAL A 57 13.78 6.94 -7.47
N LYS A 58 12.78 7.58 -6.85
CA LYS A 58 11.87 8.50 -7.55
C LYS A 58 12.60 9.70 -8.16
N SER A 59 13.61 10.25 -7.48
CA SER A 59 14.35 11.42 -7.95
C SER A 59 15.44 11.06 -8.98
N ARG A 60 16.18 9.96 -8.75
CA ARG A 60 17.29 9.56 -9.62
C ARG A 60 16.85 8.71 -10.82
N PHE A 61 15.78 7.93 -10.67
CA PHE A 61 15.30 6.96 -11.68
C PHE A 61 13.76 7.02 -11.81
N PRO A 62 13.21 8.14 -12.29
CA PRO A 62 11.75 8.37 -12.33
C PRO A 62 11.00 7.34 -13.18
N GLU A 63 11.61 6.83 -14.26
CA GLU A 63 11.00 5.79 -15.10
C GLU A 63 10.84 4.46 -14.35
N ILE A 64 11.87 4.05 -13.59
CA ILE A 64 11.81 2.86 -12.74
C ILE A 64 10.72 3.02 -11.68
N ALA A 65 10.67 4.18 -11.01
CA ALA A 65 9.64 4.46 -10.02
C ALA A 65 8.22 4.39 -10.60
N ARG A 66 8.02 4.94 -11.80
CA ARG A 66 6.74 4.88 -12.52
C ARG A 66 6.36 3.44 -12.86
N ASP A 67 7.30 2.63 -13.33
CA ASP A 67 7.02 1.25 -13.74
C ASP A 67 6.72 0.35 -12.53
N LEU A 68 7.39 0.58 -11.39
CA LEU A 68 7.04 -0.05 -10.12
C LEU A 68 5.63 0.36 -9.65
N GLY A 69 5.28 1.64 -9.77
CA GLY A 69 3.93 2.13 -9.52
C GLY A 69 2.87 1.43 -10.36
N LYS A 70 3.10 1.31 -11.68
CA LYS A 70 2.20 0.61 -12.61
C LYS A 70 2.02 -0.87 -12.26
N ARG A 71 3.08 -1.56 -11.82
CA ARG A 71 2.99 -2.96 -11.40
C ARG A 71 2.05 -3.13 -10.20
N ARG A 72 2.10 -2.20 -9.25
CA ARG A 72 1.21 -2.24 -8.08
C ARG A 72 -0.24 -1.91 -8.43
N ILE A 73 -0.47 -1.01 -9.39
CA ILE A 73 -1.82 -0.77 -9.91
C ILE A 73 -2.37 -2.06 -10.52
N ARG A 74 -1.57 -2.77 -11.35
CA ARG A 74 -1.97 -4.08 -11.89
C ARG A 74 -2.27 -5.12 -10.81
N ASP A 75 -1.44 -5.21 -9.78
CA ASP A 75 -1.68 -6.15 -8.67
C ASP A 75 -3.07 -5.87 -8.00
N ALA A 76 -3.55 -4.62 -8.00
CA ALA A 76 -4.89 -4.26 -7.52
C ALA A 76 -6.01 -4.50 -8.56
N GLU A 77 -5.74 -4.26 -9.85
CA GLU A 77 -6.66 -4.60 -10.96
C GLU A 77 -6.94 -6.11 -11.03
N ASP A 78 -5.93 -6.95 -10.78
CA ASP A 78 -6.03 -8.42 -10.81
C ASP A 78 -7.03 -8.96 -9.77
N ILE A 79 -7.26 -8.23 -8.68
CA ILE A 79 -8.24 -8.56 -7.63
C ILE A 79 -9.55 -7.76 -7.75
N GLY A 80 -9.69 -6.93 -8.78
CA GLY A 80 -10.89 -6.12 -9.03
C GLY A 80 -11.11 -4.99 -8.02
N VAL A 81 -10.04 -4.40 -7.48
CA VAL A 81 -10.12 -3.32 -6.48
C VAL A 81 -9.53 -2.02 -7.03
N ASP A 82 -10.31 -0.95 -6.98
CA ASP A 82 -9.96 0.38 -7.51
C ASP A 82 -9.24 1.28 -6.49
N THR A 83 -9.31 0.96 -5.20
CA THR A 83 -8.77 1.81 -4.12
C THR A 83 -7.64 1.13 -3.34
N ILE A 84 -6.46 1.77 -3.31
CA ILE A 84 -5.27 1.32 -2.57
C ILE A 84 -5.03 2.22 -1.37
N VAL A 85 -5.07 1.66 -0.16
CA VAL A 85 -4.74 2.32 1.11
C VAL A 85 -3.28 2.03 1.50
N TYR A 86 -2.61 3.00 2.11
CA TYR A 86 -1.27 2.84 2.67
C TYR A 86 -1.10 3.77 3.87
N SER A 87 -0.21 3.42 4.81
CA SER A 87 -0.06 4.12 6.10
C SER A 87 1.23 4.95 6.21
N LEU A 88 1.91 5.21 5.09
CA LEU A 88 3.17 5.96 5.06
C LEU A 88 3.08 7.16 4.13
N ILE A 89 3.18 8.38 4.67
CA ILE A 89 3.29 9.58 3.84
C ILE A 89 4.76 9.76 3.45
N PHE A 90 5.12 9.40 2.22
CA PHE A 90 6.39 9.84 1.65
C PHE A 90 6.25 11.30 1.20
N ARG A 91 6.62 12.26 2.06
CA ARG A 91 6.87 13.64 1.64
C ARG A 91 8.25 13.65 0.96
N GLY A 92 8.26 13.59 -0.36
CA GLY A 92 9.46 13.84 -1.13
C GLY A 92 9.96 15.26 -0.83
N MET A 93 11.22 15.39 -0.43
CA MET A 93 11.97 16.62 -0.63
C MET A 93 12.25 16.80 -2.12
#